data_AF-A0A925EBU0-F1
#
_entry.id   AF-A0A925EBU0-F1
#
_cell.length_a   1.000
_cell.length_b   1.000
_cell.length_c   1.000
_cell.angle_alpha   90.00
_cell.angle_beta   90.00
_cell.angle_gamma   90.00
#
_symmetry.space_group_name_H-M   'P 1'
#
loop_
_entity.id
_entity.type
_entity.pdbx_description
1 polymer ?
#
loop_
_entity_poly.entity_id
_entity_poly.type
_entity_poly.pdbx_seq_one_letter_code
_entity_poly.pdbx_strand_id
1 'polypeptide(L)' 'MIYHSIINYERSQRSGLNGFILLVRIGTDPKRTDKFYHRLPGLIKYLKAEGYHFQAVNTILRQD' A
#
# COMPACT_ATOMS: atom_id res chain seq x y z
N MET A 1 -7.27 -9.00 -7.50
CA MET A 1 -5.83 -8.69 -7.38
C MET A 1 -5.63 -7.61 -6.32
N ILE A 2 -4.63 -7.76 -5.43
CA ILE A 2 -4.39 -6.88 -4.26
C ILE A 2 -4.34 -5.39 -4.64
N TYR A 3 -3.71 -5.05 -5.76
CA TYR A 3 -3.63 -3.67 -6.27
C TYR A 3 -5.00 -3.00 -6.42
N HIS A 4 -5.93 -3.64 -7.14
CA HIS A 4 -7.27 -3.10 -7.36
C HIS A 4 -8.08 -3.04 -6.06
N SER A 5 -7.86 -3.97 -5.13
CA SER A 5 -8.54 -3.93 -3.83
C SER A 5 -8.17 -2.69 -3.03
N ILE A 6 -6.90 -2.27 -3.08
CA ILE A 6 -6.41 -1.08 -2.37
C ILE A 6 -6.98 0.19 -3.00
N ILE A 7 -6.92 0.31 -4.33
CA ILE A 7 -7.45 1.48 -5.05
C ILE A 7 -8.97 1.58 -4.89
N ASN A 8 -9.69 0.47 -5.01
CA ASN A 8 -11.14 0.49 -4.86
C ASN A 8 -11.54 0.87 -3.43
N TYR A 9 -10.83 0.37 -2.42
CA TYR A 9 -11.07 0.76 -1.03
C TYR A 9 -10.80 2.25 -0.84
N GLU A 10 -9.64 2.74 -1.28
CA GLU A 10 -9.26 4.15 -1.23
C GLU A 10 -10.33 5.06 -1.83
N ARG A 11 -10.81 4.74 -3.04
CA ARG A 11 -11.86 5.51 -3.74
C ARG A 11 -13.24 5.41 -3.11
N SER A 12 -13.55 4.28 -2.47
CA SER A 12 -14.85 4.10 -1.81
C SER A 12 -14.99 4.88 -0.51
N GLN A 13 -13.87 5.29 0.10
CA GLN A 13 -13.86 6.05 1.34
C GLN A 13 -13.84 7.55 1.04
N ARG A 14 -14.79 8.30 1.59
CA ARG A 14 -14.83 9.78 1.44
C ARG A 14 -13.56 10.45 1.97
N SER A 15 -12.90 9.82 2.94
CA SER A 15 -11.65 10.29 3.55
C SER A 15 -10.39 9.66 2.92
N GLY A 16 -10.51 8.85 1.87
CA GLY A 16 -9.38 8.09 1.33
C GLY A 16 -8.73 7.19 2.37
N LEU A 17 -7.40 7.04 2.29
CA LEU A 17 -6.58 6.26 3.24
C LEU A 17 -6.09 7.12 4.42
N ASN A 18 -7.02 7.59 5.26
CA ASN A 18 -6.72 8.42 6.42
C ASN A 18 -6.04 7.62 7.56
N GLY A 19 -4.73 7.80 7.76
CA GLY A 19 -3.98 7.10 8.83
C GLY A 19 -3.86 5.59 8.63
N PHE A 20 -3.75 5.14 7.38
CA PHE A 20 -3.83 3.72 7.01
C PHE A 20 -2.48 2.99 7.08
N ILE A 21 -2.46 1.77 7.64
CA ILE A 21 -1.29 0.88 7.64
C ILE A 21 -1.51 -0.24 6.63
N LEU A 22 -0.71 -0.27 5.57
CA LEU A 22 -0.71 -1.37 4.59
C LEU A 22 0.38 -2.40 4.94
N LEU A 23 -0.03 -3.54 5.49
CA LEU A 23 0.89 -4.66 5.74
C LEU A 23 0.96 -5.60 4.53
N VAL A 24 2.12 -5.70 3.90
CA VAL A 24 2.35 -6.53 2.71
C VAL A 24 3.30 -7.69 3.02
N ARG A 25 2.84 -8.92 2.82
CA ARG A 25 3.72 -10.11 2.80
C ARG A 25 4.29 -10.28 1.39
N ILE A 26 5.58 -9.95 1.24
CA ILE A 26 6.29 -9.98 -0.05
C ILE A 26 6.70 -11.41 -0.45
N GLY A 27 6.77 -12.33 0.53
CA GLY A 27 7.02 -13.75 0.29
C GLY A 27 5.84 -14.45 -0.36
N THR A 28 6.07 -15.05 -1.52
CA THR A 28 5.12 -15.95 -2.18
C THR A 28 5.85 -17.22 -2.59
N ASP A 29 5.14 -18.34 -2.64
CA ASP A 29 5.66 -19.58 -3.24
C ASP A 29 6.34 -19.27 -4.59
N PRO A 30 7.55 -19.82 -4.88
CA PRO A 30 8.23 -19.62 -6.15
C PRO A 30 7.37 -19.88 -7.39
N LYS A 31 6.39 -20.80 -7.28
CA LYS A 31 5.44 -21.18 -8.35
C LYS A 31 4.38 -20.13 -8.65
N ARG A 32 4.22 -19.09 -7.81
CA ARG A 32 3.28 -17.99 -8.08
C ARG A 32 3.83 -17.10 -9.18
N THR A 33 3.09 -16.98 -10.28
CA THR A 33 3.44 -16.12 -11.42
C THR A 33 2.98 -14.67 -11.24
N ASP A 34 2.02 -14.41 -10.35
CA ASP A 34 1.35 -13.12 -10.15
C ASP A 34 1.83 -12.35 -8.91
N LYS A 35 3.15 -12.31 -8.69
CA LYS A 35 3.71 -11.79 -7.44
C LYS A 35 3.45 -10.30 -7.28
N PHE A 36 2.86 -9.92 -6.15
CA PHE A 36 2.40 -8.55 -5.91
C PHE A 36 3.53 -7.51 -5.93
N TYR A 37 4.76 -7.90 -5.56
CA TYR A 37 5.90 -6.98 -5.55
C TYR A 37 6.22 -6.40 -6.93
N HIS A 38 5.83 -7.05 -8.03
CA HIS A 38 5.94 -6.46 -9.37
C HIS A 38 5.01 -5.26 -9.59
N ARG A 39 3.92 -5.16 -8.82
CA ARG A 39 2.92 -4.08 -8.89
C ARG A 39 3.12 -3.02 -7.81
N LEU A 40 3.92 -3.31 -6.80
CA LEU A 40 4.19 -2.40 -5.68
C LEU A 40 4.74 -1.03 -6.13
N PRO A 41 5.68 -0.93 -7.09
CA PRO A 41 6.13 0.37 -7.57
C PRO A 41 5.00 1.22 -8.18
N GLY A 42 4.08 0.58 -8.91
CA GLY A 42 2.91 1.24 -9.50
C GLY A 42 1.94 1.76 -8.44
N LEU A 43 1.75 1.01 -7.35
CA LEU A 43 0.91 1.45 -6.23
C LEU A 43 1.51 2.65 -5.52
N ILE A 44 2.82 2.61 -5.25
CA ILE A 44 3.52 3.72 -4.60
C ILE A 44 3.44 4.98 -5.46
N LYS A 45 3.64 4.86 -6.78
CA LYS A 45 3.52 5.99 -7.71
C LYS A 45 2.10 6.58 -7.71
N TYR A 46 1.07 5.74 -7.77
CA TYR A 46 -0.33 6.17 -7.68
C TYR A 46 -0.60 6.92 -6.39
N LEU A 47 -0.29 6.32 -5.23
CA LEU A 47 -0.58 6.93 -3.93
C LEU A 47 0.18 8.25 -3.71
N LYS A 48 1.42 8.37 -4.20
CA LYS A 48 2.13 9.65 -4.17
C LYS A 48 1.45 10.72 -5.04
N ALA A 49 0.93 10.34 -6.21
CA ALA A 49 0.20 11.26 -7.08
C ALA A 49 -1.12 11.73 -6.46
N GLU A 50 -1.78 10.87 -5.67
CA GLU A 50 -2.97 11.20 -4.87
C GLU A 50 -2.66 11.98 -3.58
N GLY A 51 -1.39 12.37 -3.35
CA GLY A 51 -0.98 13.20 -2.21
C GLY A 51 -0.66 12.45 -0.91
N TYR A 52 -0.62 11.12 -0.93
CA TYR A 52 -0.24 10.33 0.24
C TYR A 52 1.26 10.37 0.51
N HIS A 53 1.60 10.44 1.80
CA HIS A 53 2.97 10.41 2.30
C HIS A 53 3.26 9.08 2.97
N PHE A 54 4.32 8.41 2.54
CA PHE A 54 4.77 7.16 3.15
C PHE A 54 5.70 7.47 4.32
N GLN A 55 5.36 6.95 5.49
CA GLN A 55 6.22 6.99 6.67
C GLN A 55 6.64 5.59 7.06
N ALA A 56 7.86 5.48 7.59
CA ALA A 56 8.32 4.23 8.17
C ALA A 56 7.58 3.99 9.49
N VAL A 57 7.17 2.75 9.74
CA VAL A 57 6.37 2.42 10.94
C VAL A 57 7.13 2.76 12.23
N ASN A 58 8.46 2.63 12.24
CA ASN A 58 9.28 3.04 13.38
C ASN A 58 9.28 4.55 13.65
N THR A 59 9.01 5.40 12.63
CA THR A 59 8.92 6.85 12.80
C THR A 59 7.63 7.27 13.48
N ILE A 60 6.53 6.56 13.22
CA ILE A 60 5.23 6.84 13.86
C ILE A 60 5.11 6.23 15.27
N LEU A 61 5.86 5.16 15.56
CA LEU A 61 5.81 4.48 16.85
C LEU A 61 6.77 5.04 17.90
N ARG A 62 7.75 5.87 17.50
CA ARG A 62 8.57 6.63 18.45
C ARG A 62 7.85 7.94 18.76
N GLN A 63 7.13 7.95 19.86
CA GLN A 63 6.73 9.17 20.55
C GLN A 63 7.67 9.29 21.76
N ASP A 64 8.53 10.30 21.75
CA ASP A 64 9.25 10.72 22.95
C ASP A 64 8.30 11.42 23.92
#